data_AF-A0A6I4U4L8-F1
#
_entry.id   AF-A0A6I4U4L8-F1
#
_cell.length_a   1.000
_cell.length_b   1.000
_cell.length_c   1.000
_cell.angle_alpha   90.00
_cell.angle_beta   90.00
_cell.angle_gamma   90.00
#
_symmetry.space_group_name_H-M   'P 1'
#
loop_
_entity.id
_entity.type
_entity.pdbx_description
1 polymer ?
#
loop_
_entity_poly.entity_id
_entity_poly.type
_entity_poly.pdbx_seq_one_letter_code
_entity_poly.pdbx_strand_id
1 'polypeptide(L)'
;MRPATRYSIIALAALATVFVAVSAGLFSASFALARANPEAALALDGDNPDAIIRRAERLAQAGGESTSSGDQLFAAARDSIAALPLNAPAFRLFASTNASSDELDRFKALVAMSDRLSRRDLGTQLFLIETAVEDDDVASVLYHYDNAMRMRESSRALLLPVLAAAIKSPAIRAHLQPYLKRDTPWLGEFLRQAVATTPDSRDVVALLIESGGMPEGDFYQALHSQLLSRLVSEGRTDLALRYYRSLDGADPAYLASLAMTDASTNARYTPVSWQRYDIAGVDSLFLVADDGDYELSSTFEPGFPGPIMRKVAAIAPGSYTFSAQQRADDFAPDSELRWQIECIGGERKETVLNRTVAMENEFTVQADFEVPEWCESQIVTAFARIGYEPRDTSMTISSPSLARR
;
A
#
# COMPACT_ATOMS: atom_id res chain seq x y z
N MET A 1 67.62 -30.93 -26.45
CA MET A 1 66.20 -31.36 -26.54
C MET A 1 65.78 -31.35 -28.00
N ARG A 2 65.27 -32.48 -28.52
CA ARG A 2 64.86 -32.60 -29.93
C ARG A 2 63.66 -31.66 -30.18
N PRO A 3 63.56 -31.00 -31.36
CA PRO A 3 62.46 -30.09 -31.67
C PRO A 3 61.08 -30.74 -31.53
N ALA A 4 60.97 -32.05 -31.80
CA ALA A 4 59.77 -32.86 -31.57
C ALA A 4 59.26 -32.79 -30.12
N THR A 5 60.16 -32.76 -29.12
CA THR A 5 59.78 -32.75 -27.69
C THR A 5 59.17 -31.40 -27.27
N ARG A 6 59.57 -30.29 -27.91
CA ARG A 6 59.01 -28.95 -27.63
C ARG A 6 57.60 -28.79 -28.21
N TYR A 7 57.35 -29.28 -29.43
CA TYR A 7 56.01 -29.24 -30.02
C TYR A 7 55.01 -30.12 -29.26
N SER A 8 55.45 -31.28 -28.76
CA SER A 8 54.60 -32.13 -27.89
C SER A 8 54.21 -31.44 -26.59
N ILE A 9 55.13 -30.73 -25.94
CA ILE A 9 54.84 -30.00 -24.69
C ILE A 9 53.86 -28.84 -24.94
N ILE A 10 54.04 -28.10 -26.03
CA ILE A 10 53.14 -26.98 -26.40
C ILE A 10 51.74 -27.50 -26.74
N ALA A 11 51.63 -28.58 -27.51
CA ALA A 11 50.34 -29.19 -27.85
C ALA A 11 49.61 -29.70 -26.59
N LEU A 12 50.34 -30.30 -25.65
CA LEU A 12 49.79 -30.82 -24.39
C LEU A 12 49.34 -29.68 -23.46
N ALA A 13 50.10 -28.58 -23.40
CA ALA A 13 49.71 -27.37 -22.67
C ALA A 13 48.47 -26.69 -23.29
N ALA A 14 48.37 -26.64 -24.62
CA ALA A 14 47.21 -26.10 -25.33
C ALA A 14 45.96 -26.95 -25.06
N LEU A 15 46.08 -28.27 -25.15
CA LEU A 15 44.99 -29.20 -24.81
C LEU A 15 44.56 -29.08 -23.35
N ALA A 16 45.51 -28.98 -22.42
CA ALA A 16 45.20 -28.76 -21.00
C ALA A 16 44.47 -27.43 -20.77
N THR A 17 44.89 -26.36 -21.45
CA THR A 17 44.23 -25.05 -21.35
C THR A 17 42.80 -25.09 -21.89
N VAL A 18 42.59 -25.72 -23.05
CA VAL A 18 41.24 -25.90 -23.63
C VAL A 18 40.38 -26.73 -22.69
N PHE A 19 40.91 -27.82 -22.13
CA PHE A 19 40.18 -28.67 -21.19
C PHE A 19 39.75 -27.90 -19.94
N VAL A 20 40.65 -27.12 -19.33
CA VAL A 20 40.32 -26.28 -18.16
C VAL A 20 39.29 -25.20 -18.52
N ALA A 21 39.44 -24.53 -19.67
CA ALA A 21 38.49 -23.52 -20.11
C ALA A 21 37.09 -24.08 -20.37
N VAL A 22 37.00 -25.24 -21.02
CA VAL A 22 35.73 -25.94 -21.25
C VAL A 22 35.11 -26.38 -19.92
N SER A 23 35.90 -26.96 -19.02
CA SER A 23 35.42 -27.42 -17.71
C SER A 23 34.92 -26.26 -16.84
N ALA A 24 35.65 -25.14 -16.81
CA ALA A 24 35.22 -23.93 -16.10
C ALA A 24 33.96 -23.31 -16.74
N GLY A 25 33.85 -23.35 -18.07
CA GLY A 25 32.66 -22.92 -18.81
C GLY A 25 31.44 -23.77 -18.47
N LEU A 26 31.57 -25.09 -18.45
CA LEU A 26 30.51 -26.02 -18.08
C LEU A 26 30.09 -25.85 -16.60
N PHE A 27 31.06 -25.68 -15.69
CA PHE A 27 30.80 -25.41 -14.28
C PHE A 27 30.02 -24.11 -14.08
N SER A 28 30.48 -23.02 -14.69
CA SER A 28 29.79 -21.72 -14.65
C SER A 28 28.38 -21.79 -15.24
N ALA A 29 28.22 -22.47 -16.39
CA ALA A 29 26.94 -22.69 -17.02
C ALA A 29 25.98 -23.52 -16.14
N SER A 30 26.50 -24.54 -15.45
CA SER A 30 25.71 -25.35 -14.51
C SER A 30 25.16 -24.50 -13.36
N PHE A 31 25.98 -23.67 -12.71
CA PHE A 31 25.51 -22.76 -11.64
C PHE A 31 24.52 -21.71 -12.15
N ALA A 32 24.73 -21.17 -13.35
CA ALA A 32 23.79 -20.23 -13.96
C ALA A 32 22.42 -20.89 -14.24
N LEU A 33 22.42 -22.16 -14.65
CA LEU A 33 21.21 -22.92 -14.96
C LEU A 33 20.53 -23.48 -13.72
N ALA A 34 21.25 -23.73 -12.63
CA ALA A 34 20.72 -24.42 -11.43
C ALA A 34 19.39 -23.86 -10.92
N ARG A 35 19.19 -22.53 -11.00
CA ARG A 35 17.95 -21.88 -10.56
C ARG A 35 16.79 -22.01 -11.56
N ALA A 36 17.08 -21.93 -12.87
CA ALA A 36 16.06 -21.93 -13.91
C ALA A 36 15.71 -23.34 -14.41
N ASN A 37 16.73 -24.16 -14.63
CA ASN A 37 16.65 -25.52 -15.16
C ASN A 37 17.70 -26.43 -14.48
N PRO A 38 17.45 -26.89 -13.24
CA PRO A 38 18.32 -27.80 -12.50
C PRO A 38 18.55 -29.11 -13.23
N GLU A 39 17.62 -29.60 -14.06
CA GLU A 39 17.81 -30.80 -14.86
C GLU A 39 18.90 -30.60 -15.91
N ALA A 40 18.90 -29.45 -16.61
CA ALA A 40 19.97 -29.08 -17.53
C ALA A 40 21.30 -28.82 -16.80
N ALA A 41 21.27 -28.20 -15.61
CA ALA A 41 22.47 -28.00 -14.79
C ALA A 41 23.10 -29.33 -14.36
N LEU A 42 22.28 -30.30 -13.96
CA LEU A 42 22.72 -31.66 -13.60
C LEU A 42 23.23 -32.47 -14.80
N ALA A 43 22.77 -32.16 -16.01
CA ALA A 43 23.31 -32.75 -17.23
C ALA A 43 24.72 -32.21 -17.57
N LEU A 44 25.04 -30.98 -17.17
CA LEU A 44 26.37 -30.38 -17.33
C LEU A 44 27.33 -30.77 -16.21
N ASP A 45 26.82 -30.81 -14.98
CA ASP A 45 27.54 -31.18 -13.76
C ASP A 45 26.59 -31.92 -12.82
N GLY A 46 26.72 -33.26 -12.79
CA GLY A 46 25.84 -34.14 -12.03
C GLY A 46 25.93 -33.94 -10.51
N ASP A 47 27.04 -33.35 -10.03
CA ASP A 47 27.30 -33.10 -8.62
C ASP A 47 27.03 -31.63 -8.23
N ASN A 48 26.41 -30.84 -9.11
CA ASN A 48 26.13 -29.43 -8.82
C ASN A 48 25.22 -29.31 -7.57
N PRO A 49 25.75 -28.77 -6.45
CA PRO A 49 25.05 -28.81 -5.17
C PRO A 49 23.78 -27.97 -5.15
N ASP A 50 23.70 -26.89 -5.93
CA ASP A 50 22.49 -26.06 -6.03
C ASP A 50 21.42 -26.73 -6.89
N ALA A 51 21.83 -27.34 -8.00
CA ALA A 51 20.90 -28.01 -8.91
C ALA A 51 20.24 -29.25 -8.26
N ILE A 52 21.01 -30.01 -7.49
CA ILE A 52 20.52 -31.14 -6.68
C ILE A 52 19.39 -30.67 -5.74
N ILE A 53 19.62 -29.59 -4.97
CA ILE A 53 18.62 -29.07 -4.03
C ILE A 53 17.39 -28.51 -4.75
N ARG A 54 17.58 -27.75 -5.83
CA ARG A 54 16.45 -27.17 -6.59
C ARG A 54 15.56 -28.25 -7.20
N ARG A 55 16.16 -29.33 -7.71
CA ARG A 55 15.40 -30.49 -8.20
C ARG A 55 14.65 -31.17 -7.05
N ALA A 56 15.32 -31.39 -5.91
CA ALA A 56 14.71 -31.99 -4.73
C ALA A 56 13.52 -31.15 -4.21
N GLU A 57 13.65 -29.83 -4.14
CA GLU A 57 12.55 -28.91 -3.76
C GLU A 57 11.35 -29.00 -4.71
N ARG A 58 11.59 -29.09 -6.03
CA ARG A 58 10.51 -29.28 -7.01
C ARG A 58 9.79 -30.61 -6.82
N LEU A 59 10.53 -31.69 -6.55
CA LEU A 59 9.95 -33.02 -6.29
C LEU A 59 9.11 -33.01 -5.01
N ALA A 60 9.57 -32.31 -3.97
CA ALA A 60 8.81 -32.14 -2.74
C ALA A 60 7.50 -31.34 -2.98
N GLN A 61 7.56 -30.25 -3.75
CA GLN A 61 6.37 -29.43 -4.09
C GLN A 61 5.37 -30.17 -4.98
N ALA A 62 5.82 -31.12 -5.80
CA ALA A 62 4.96 -31.92 -6.67
C ALA A 62 4.16 -33.02 -5.93
N GLY A 63 4.21 -33.07 -4.60
CA GLY A 63 3.37 -33.96 -3.78
C GLY A 63 3.85 -35.41 -3.68
N GLY A 64 5.16 -35.64 -3.82
CA GLY A 64 5.75 -36.97 -3.65
C GLY A 64 5.84 -37.42 -2.18
N GLU A 65 4.72 -37.72 -1.53
CA GLU A 65 4.64 -38.20 -0.13
C GLU A 65 4.95 -39.70 0.00
N SER A 66 5.99 -40.19 -0.69
CA SER A 66 6.45 -41.58 -0.52
C SER A 66 7.67 -41.62 0.40
N THR A 67 7.82 -42.67 1.21
CA THR A 67 9.04 -42.91 2.02
C THR A 67 10.30 -42.86 1.15
N SER A 68 10.24 -43.39 -0.08
CA SER A 68 11.32 -43.31 -1.06
C SER A 68 11.64 -41.90 -1.53
N SER A 69 10.69 -40.96 -1.46
CA SER A 69 10.94 -39.54 -1.74
C SER A 69 11.68 -38.90 -0.57
N GLY A 70 11.32 -39.22 0.68
CA GLY A 70 12.02 -38.72 1.87
C GLY A 70 13.51 -39.06 1.88
N ASP A 71 13.86 -40.32 1.59
CA ASP A 71 15.27 -40.76 1.51
C ASP A 71 16.06 -40.03 0.40
N GLN A 72 15.41 -39.79 -0.75
CA GLN A 72 16.02 -39.04 -1.85
C GLN A 72 16.28 -37.58 -1.49
N LEU A 73 15.34 -36.92 -0.81
CA LEU A 73 15.50 -35.55 -0.35
C LEU A 73 16.62 -35.46 0.71
N PHE A 74 16.71 -36.44 1.61
CA PHE A 74 17.76 -36.51 2.62
C PHE A 74 19.15 -36.67 1.99
N ALA A 75 19.31 -37.61 1.05
CA ALA A 75 20.55 -37.82 0.33
C ALA A 75 20.97 -36.56 -0.43
N ALA A 76 20.05 -35.94 -1.16
CA ALA A 76 20.27 -34.69 -1.89
C ALA A 76 20.76 -33.56 -0.96
N ALA A 77 20.15 -33.41 0.22
CA ALA A 77 20.55 -32.42 1.20
C ALA A 77 21.96 -32.67 1.75
N ARG A 78 22.27 -33.92 2.13
CA ARG A 78 23.58 -34.30 2.65
C ARG A 78 24.69 -34.11 1.62
N ASP A 79 24.46 -34.56 0.39
CA ASP A 79 25.46 -34.51 -0.67
C ASP A 79 25.74 -33.05 -1.08
N SER A 80 24.71 -32.20 -1.11
CA SER A 80 24.87 -30.76 -1.32
C SER A 80 25.64 -30.07 -0.19
N ILE A 81 25.36 -30.39 1.08
CA ILE A 81 26.11 -29.84 2.23
C ILE A 81 27.58 -30.27 2.19
N ALA A 82 27.85 -31.53 1.81
CA ALA A 82 29.22 -32.04 1.69
C ALA A 82 30.01 -31.34 0.57
N ALA A 83 29.36 -31.05 -0.56
CA ALA A 83 29.98 -30.36 -1.69
C ALA A 83 30.09 -28.84 -1.49
N LEU A 84 29.08 -28.21 -0.87
CA LEU A 84 29.00 -26.77 -0.62
C LEU A 84 28.41 -26.48 0.76
N PRO A 85 29.24 -26.40 1.82
CA PRO A 85 28.79 -26.17 3.20
C PRO A 85 28.08 -24.83 3.44
N LEU A 86 28.06 -23.92 2.45
CA LEU A 86 27.36 -22.64 2.50
C LEU A 86 26.00 -22.67 1.77
N ASN A 87 25.56 -23.83 1.30
CA ASN A 87 24.27 -23.98 0.63
C ASN A 87 23.12 -23.93 1.65
N ALA A 88 22.65 -22.73 1.98
CA ALA A 88 21.60 -22.51 2.97
C ALA A 88 20.30 -23.32 2.71
N PRO A 89 19.75 -23.38 1.49
CA PRO A 89 18.61 -24.25 1.17
C PRO A 89 18.82 -25.74 1.53
N ALA A 90 20.05 -26.25 1.43
CA ALA A 90 20.35 -27.64 1.75
C ALA A 90 20.11 -27.96 3.24
N PHE A 91 20.45 -27.04 4.15
CA PHE A 91 20.17 -27.20 5.58
C PHE A 91 18.67 -27.20 5.89
N ARG A 92 17.87 -26.40 5.18
CA ARG A 92 16.41 -26.43 5.30
C ARG A 92 15.82 -27.74 4.78
N LEU A 93 16.28 -28.21 3.63
CA LEU A 93 15.84 -29.50 3.08
C LEU A 93 16.23 -30.68 3.99
N PHE A 94 17.43 -30.62 4.56
CA PHE A 94 17.90 -31.58 5.55
C PHE A 94 17.00 -31.59 6.80
N ALA A 95 16.59 -30.40 7.27
CA ALA A 95 15.64 -30.28 8.37
C ALA A 95 14.27 -30.89 8.01
N SER A 96 13.69 -30.55 6.85
CA SER A 96 12.38 -31.04 6.39
C SER A 96 12.27 -32.56 6.24
N THR A 97 13.39 -33.26 6.07
CA THR A 97 13.43 -34.72 5.86
C THR A 97 13.63 -35.51 7.15
N ASN A 98 14.01 -34.84 8.24
CA ASN A 98 14.23 -35.45 9.56
C ASN A 98 13.22 -34.96 10.61
N ALA A 99 12.10 -34.34 10.19
CA ALA A 99 11.09 -33.84 11.11
C ALA A 99 10.26 -35.00 11.69
N SER A 100 10.69 -35.56 12.83
CA SER A 100 9.81 -36.26 13.75
C SER A 100 9.30 -35.26 14.81
N SER A 101 8.12 -35.50 15.39
CA SER A 101 7.57 -34.64 16.46
C SER A 101 8.50 -34.52 17.66
N ASP A 102 9.38 -35.51 17.86
CA ASP A 102 10.31 -35.59 19.00
C ASP A 102 11.64 -34.86 18.76
N GLU A 103 11.90 -34.35 17.54
CA GLU A 103 13.17 -33.69 17.15
C GLU A 103 12.99 -32.21 16.73
N LEU A 104 11.90 -31.57 17.13
CA LEU A 104 11.57 -30.18 16.75
C LEU A 104 12.69 -29.17 17.06
N ASP A 105 13.38 -29.29 18.19
CA ASP A 105 14.48 -28.38 18.55
C ASP A 105 15.67 -28.50 17.59
N ARG A 106 15.98 -29.72 17.16
CA ARG A 106 17.05 -29.99 16.19
C ARG A 106 16.68 -29.43 14.82
N PHE A 107 15.40 -29.57 14.44
CA PHE A 107 14.86 -28.95 13.24
C PHE A 107 15.03 -27.41 13.28
N LYS A 108 14.54 -26.77 14.35
CA LYS A 108 14.64 -25.31 14.53
C LYS A 108 16.10 -24.85 14.47
N ALA A 109 17.03 -25.59 15.07
CA ALA A 109 18.47 -25.28 15.02
C ALA A 109 19.07 -25.34 13.60
N LEU A 110 18.66 -26.32 12.79
CA LEU A 110 19.11 -26.47 11.40
C LEU A 110 18.55 -25.37 10.49
N VAL A 111 17.29 -24.98 10.68
CA VAL A 111 16.71 -23.86 9.93
C VAL A 111 17.32 -22.52 10.37
N ALA A 112 17.59 -22.33 11.66
CA ALA A 112 18.34 -21.17 12.13
C ALA A 112 19.76 -21.11 11.54
N MET A 113 20.41 -22.25 11.32
CA MET A 113 21.68 -22.30 10.59
C MET A 113 21.53 -21.86 9.13
N SER A 114 20.45 -22.30 8.46
CA SER A 114 20.12 -21.83 7.11
C SER A 114 19.97 -20.31 7.04
N ASP A 115 19.31 -19.69 8.02
CA ASP A 115 19.13 -18.23 8.09
C ASP A 115 20.46 -17.49 8.28
N ARG A 116 21.34 -18.01 9.15
CA ARG A 116 22.70 -17.46 9.36
C ARG A 116 23.54 -17.51 8.09
N LEU A 117 23.38 -18.55 7.27
CA LEU A 117 24.08 -18.70 6.00
C LEU A 117 23.49 -17.79 4.91
N SER A 118 22.16 -17.66 4.85
CA SER A 118 21.50 -16.82 3.86
C SER A 118 20.11 -16.32 4.30
N ARG A 119 20.06 -15.03 4.63
CA ARG A 119 18.80 -14.27 4.82
C ARG A 119 17.93 -14.16 3.56
N ARG A 120 18.42 -14.62 2.41
CA ARG A 120 17.73 -14.55 1.10
C ARG A 120 16.92 -15.80 0.77
N ASP A 121 17.04 -16.86 1.58
CA ASP A 121 16.24 -18.07 1.37
C ASP A 121 14.81 -17.86 1.88
N LEU A 122 13.87 -17.75 0.94
CA LEU A 122 12.47 -17.46 1.27
C LEU A 122 11.82 -18.60 2.07
N GLY A 123 12.13 -19.87 1.74
CA GLY A 123 11.57 -21.00 2.47
C GLY A 123 11.99 -20.99 3.94
N THR A 124 13.24 -20.64 4.22
CA THR A 124 13.74 -20.45 5.59
C THR A 124 13.04 -19.30 6.29
N GLN A 125 12.86 -18.13 5.65
CA GLN A 125 12.13 -17.02 6.27
C GLN A 125 10.67 -17.38 6.56
N LEU A 126 9.97 -18.08 5.66
CA LEU A 126 8.58 -18.50 5.87
C LEU A 126 8.45 -19.48 7.04
N PHE A 127 9.34 -20.47 7.14
CA PHE A 127 9.35 -21.39 8.28
C PHE A 127 9.58 -20.65 9.60
N LEU A 128 10.54 -19.72 9.63
CA LEU A 128 10.85 -18.96 10.85
C LEU A 128 9.73 -17.98 11.23
N ILE A 129 8.97 -17.48 10.26
CA ILE A 129 7.73 -16.74 10.51
C ILE A 129 6.73 -17.64 11.22
N GLU A 130 6.44 -18.83 10.68
CA GLU A 130 5.46 -19.76 11.27
C GLU A 130 5.86 -20.17 12.68
N THR A 131 7.13 -20.52 12.89
CA THR A 131 7.66 -20.86 14.21
C THR A 131 7.53 -19.68 15.20
N ALA A 132 7.86 -18.47 14.76
CA ALA A 132 7.74 -17.29 15.62
C ALA A 132 6.27 -16.95 15.94
N VAL A 133 5.34 -17.25 15.03
CA VAL A 133 3.89 -17.13 15.30
C VAL A 133 3.44 -18.17 16.34
N GLU A 134 3.92 -19.41 16.25
CA GLU A 134 3.63 -20.47 17.24
C GLU A 134 4.17 -20.10 18.63
N ASP A 135 5.34 -19.48 18.67
CA ASP A 135 6.02 -19.07 19.91
C ASP A 135 5.52 -17.70 20.46
N ASP A 136 4.50 -17.07 19.83
CA ASP A 136 3.97 -15.71 20.13
C ASP A 136 5.04 -14.60 20.14
N ASP A 137 6.15 -14.79 19.39
CA ASP A 137 7.25 -13.84 19.29
C ASP A 137 7.03 -12.88 18.11
N VAL A 138 6.21 -11.87 18.35
CA VAL A 138 5.88 -10.82 17.36
C VAL A 138 7.12 -10.11 16.81
N ALA A 139 8.16 -9.91 17.63
CA ALA A 139 9.37 -9.24 17.18
C ALA A 139 10.11 -10.09 16.14
N SER A 140 10.25 -11.39 16.38
CA SER A 140 10.86 -12.33 15.43
C SER A 140 10.01 -12.51 14.18
N VAL A 141 8.68 -12.55 14.31
CA VAL A 141 7.77 -12.57 13.14
C VAL A 141 8.08 -11.40 12.20
N LEU A 142 8.06 -10.16 12.71
CA LEU A 142 8.28 -8.98 11.87
C LEU A 142 9.72 -8.88 11.33
N TYR A 143 10.70 -9.38 12.07
CA TYR A 143 12.07 -9.50 11.59
C TYR A 143 12.17 -10.38 10.34
N HIS A 144 11.54 -11.56 10.35
CA HIS A 144 11.57 -12.48 9.22
C HIS A 144 10.68 -12.01 8.04
N TYR A 145 9.56 -11.33 8.33
CA TYR A 145 8.77 -10.61 7.32
C TYR A 145 9.62 -9.59 6.56
N ASP A 146 10.38 -8.76 7.29
CA ASP A 146 11.23 -7.73 6.69
C ASP A 146 12.31 -8.34 5.80
N ASN A 147 13.00 -9.39 6.26
CA ASN A 147 13.99 -10.11 5.47
C ASN A 147 13.41 -10.70 4.18
N ALA A 148 12.24 -11.37 4.27
CA ALA A 148 11.58 -11.96 3.10
C ALA A 148 11.23 -10.89 2.05
N MET A 149 10.54 -9.82 2.48
CA MET A 149 9.99 -8.79 1.60
C MET A 149 11.04 -7.84 1.03
N ARG A 150 12.17 -7.63 1.72
CA ARG A 150 13.32 -6.88 1.17
C ARG A 150 13.99 -7.63 0.01
N MET A 151 14.04 -8.95 0.06
CA MET A 151 14.82 -9.74 -0.89
C MET A 151 14.05 -10.17 -2.13
N ARG A 152 12.73 -10.37 -2.03
CA ARG A 152 11.91 -10.83 -3.16
C ARG A 152 10.58 -10.11 -3.21
N GLU A 153 10.33 -9.40 -4.29
CA GLU A 153 9.03 -8.78 -4.58
C GLU A 153 7.90 -9.82 -4.59
N SER A 154 8.15 -11.02 -5.13
CA SER A 154 7.17 -12.12 -5.15
C SER A 154 6.71 -12.55 -3.75
N SER A 155 7.51 -12.32 -2.71
CA SER A 155 7.10 -12.62 -1.32
C SER A 155 6.13 -11.58 -0.77
N ARG A 156 6.15 -10.33 -1.27
CA ARG A 156 5.26 -9.26 -0.84
C ARG A 156 3.81 -9.59 -1.18
N ALA A 157 3.56 -10.14 -2.37
CA ALA A 157 2.24 -10.58 -2.80
C ALA A 157 1.62 -11.63 -1.84
N LEU A 158 2.45 -12.46 -1.22
CA LEU A 158 2.02 -13.46 -0.23
C LEU A 158 1.84 -12.85 1.16
N LEU A 159 2.80 -12.03 1.60
CA LEU A 159 2.93 -11.62 3.00
C LEU A 159 2.16 -10.33 3.35
N LEU A 160 2.07 -9.37 2.41
CA LEU A 160 1.42 -8.08 2.68
C LEU A 160 -0.05 -8.19 3.06
N PRO A 161 -0.89 -9.01 2.40
CA PRO A 161 -2.29 -9.15 2.80
C PRO A 161 -2.45 -9.71 4.23
N VAL A 162 -1.58 -10.66 4.61
CA VAL A 162 -1.57 -11.24 5.96
C VAL A 162 -1.16 -10.20 6.99
N LEU A 163 -0.09 -9.45 6.72
CA LEU A 163 0.39 -8.39 7.62
C LEU A 163 -0.65 -7.27 7.77
N ALA A 164 -1.31 -6.87 6.67
CA ALA A 164 -2.39 -5.89 6.68
C ALA A 164 -3.59 -6.36 7.52
N ALA A 165 -3.92 -7.64 7.52
CA ALA A 165 -4.95 -8.19 8.41
C ALA A 165 -4.49 -8.27 9.88
N ALA A 166 -3.18 -8.44 10.12
CA ALA A 166 -2.61 -8.61 11.45
C ALA A 166 -2.55 -7.30 12.27
N ILE A 167 -2.60 -6.12 11.63
CA ILE A 167 -2.54 -4.83 12.34
C ILE A 167 -3.75 -4.55 13.25
N LYS A 168 -4.80 -5.38 13.19
CA LYS A 168 -5.85 -5.40 14.22
C LYS A 168 -5.31 -5.69 15.63
N SER A 169 -4.17 -6.38 15.71
CA SER A 169 -3.46 -6.63 16.98
C SER A 169 -2.63 -5.39 17.38
N PRO A 170 -2.86 -4.80 18.56
CA PRO A 170 -2.04 -3.71 19.06
C PRO A 170 -0.55 -4.08 19.22
N ALA A 171 -0.25 -5.34 19.57
CA ALA A 171 1.13 -5.81 19.70
C ALA A 171 1.86 -5.77 18.34
N ILE A 172 1.19 -6.20 17.26
CA ILE A 172 1.74 -6.14 15.90
C ILE A 172 2.00 -4.69 15.50
N ARG A 173 1.06 -3.77 15.77
CA ARG A 173 1.26 -2.34 15.46
C ARG A 173 2.45 -1.76 16.21
N ALA A 174 2.57 -2.03 17.52
CA ALA A 174 3.68 -1.56 18.34
C ALA A 174 5.05 -2.00 17.79
N HIS A 175 5.16 -3.26 17.36
CA HIS A 175 6.40 -3.76 16.76
C HIS A 175 6.61 -3.34 15.30
N LEU A 176 5.57 -2.90 14.58
CA LEU A 176 5.68 -2.34 13.23
C LEU A 176 6.21 -0.90 13.20
N GLN A 177 5.99 -0.10 14.25
CA GLN A 177 6.37 1.33 14.26
C GLN A 177 7.83 1.61 13.85
N PRO A 178 8.86 0.83 14.28
CA PRO A 178 10.23 1.05 13.86
C PRO A 178 10.45 0.93 12.35
N TYR A 179 9.62 0.16 11.64
CA TYR A 179 9.71 -0.01 10.18
C TYR A 179 9.17 1.19 9.42
N LEU A 180 8.24 1.94 10.02
CA LEU A 180 7.71 3.19 9.45
C LEU A 180 8.73 4.32 9.48
N LYS A 181 9.71 4.26 10.40
CA LYS A 181 10.75 5.29 10.58
C LYS A 181 12.06 4.97 9.86
N ARG A 182 12.20 3.76 9.32
CA ARG A 182 13.40 3.29 8.61
C ARG A 182 13.14 3.28 7.11
N ASP A 183 14.21 3.27 6.32
CA ASP A 183 14.12 2.98 4.90
C ASP A 183 13.72 1.50 4.69
N THR A 184 12.42 1.29 4.52
CA THR A 184 11.77 -0.02 4.40
C THR A 184 11.16 -0.15 3.00
N PRO A 185 11.81 -0.88 2.07
CA PRO A 185 11.44 -0.92 0.66
C PRO A 185 10.01 -1.38 0.36
N TRP A 186 9.42 -2.19 1.24
CA TRP A 186 8.07 -2.72 1.09
C TRP A 186 7.00 -1.88 1.82
N LEU A 187 7.39 -0.84 2.57
CA LEU A 187 6.48 -0.06 3.40
C LEU A 187 5.38 0.63 2.58
N GLY A 188 5.74 1.20 1.43
CA GLY A 188 4.77 1.88 0.58
C GLY A 188 3.70 0.93 0.03
N GLU A 189 4.08 -0.28 -0.37
CA GLU A 189 3.14 -1.32 -0.79
C GLU A 189 2.28 -1.82 0.37
N PHE A 190 2.88 -1.99 1.55
CA PHE A 190 2.16 -2.35 2.76
C PHE A 190 1.10 -1.32 3.13
N LEU A 191 1.44 -0.03 3.19
CA LEU A 191 0.47 1.01 3.55
C LEU A 191 -0.65 1.12 2.50
N ARG A 192 -0.32 1.01 1.21
CA ARG A 192 -1.32 0.96 0.13
C ARG A 192 -2.27 -0.23 0.32
N GLN A 193 -1.73 -1.42 0.58
CA GLN A 193 -2.51 -2.63 0.85
C GLN A 193 -3.39 -2.45 2.09
N ALA A 194 -2.83 -1.95 3.19
CA ALA A 194 -3.54 -1.76 4.45
C ALA A 194 -4.70 -0.76 4.31
N VAL A 195 -4.46 0.38 3.66
CA VAL A 195 -5.50 1.38 3.36
C VAL A 195 -6.59 0.81 2.47
N ALA A 196 -6.25 -0.05 1.50
CA ALA A 196 -7.22 -0.62 0.56
C ALA A 196 -8.01 -1.82 1.13
N THR A 197 -7.38 -2.71 1.89
CA THR A 197 -7.95 -4.05 2.16
C THR A 197 -8.18 -4.39 3.62
N THR A 198 -7.68 -3.61 4.58
CA THR A 198 -7.97 -3.89 6.00
C THR A 198 -9.48 -3.84 6.22
N PRO A 199 -10.12 -4.81 6.89
CA PRO A 199 -11.57 -4.80 7.10
C PRO A 199 -12.08 -3.57 7.86
N ASP A 200 -11.28 -3.08 8.82
CA ASP A 200 -11.58 -1.92 9.64
C ASP A 200 -10.48 -0.86 9.51
N SER A 201 -10.81 0.29 8.94
CA SER A 201 -9.86 1.41 8.76
C SER A 201 -9.33 1.96 10.09
N ARG A 202 -9.99 1.67 11.23
CA ARG A 202 -9.52 2.02 12.58
C ARG A 202 -8.13 1.51 12.87
N ASP A 203 -7.81 0.30 12.42
CA ASP A 203 -6.53 -0.32 12.73
C ASP A 203 -5.38 0.35 11.97
N VAL A 204 -5.65 0.83 10.75
CA VAL A 204 -4.70 1.63 9.96
C VAL A 204 -4.48 2.98 10.62
N VAL A 205 -5.55 3.67 11.01
CA VAL A 205 -5.44 4.98 11.68
C VAL A 205 -4.69 4.83 13.01
N ALA A 206 -4.97 3.79 13.79
CA ALA A 206 -4.26 3.50 15.03
C ALA A 206 -2.76 3.32 14.78
N LEU A 207 -2.36 2.49 13.80
CA LEU A 207 -0.95 2.29 13.45
C LEU A 207 -0.25 3.61 13.13
N LEU A 208 -0.89 4.46 12.33
CA LEU A 208 -0.31 5.71 11.86
C LEU A 208 -0.21 6.74 12.98
N ILE A 209 -1.25 6.91 13.79
CA ILE A 209 -1.20 7.81 14.97
C ILE A 209 -0.13 7.34 15.95
N GLU A 210 -0.11 6.04 16.27
CA GLU A 210 0.86 5.44 17.19
C GLU A 210 2.31 5.58 16.67
N SER A 211 2.51 5.61 15.34
CA SER A 211 3.83 5.72 14.72
C SER A 211 4.31 7.16 14.46
N GLY A 212 3.41 8.15 14.57
CA GLY A 212 3.69 9.55 14.24
C GLY A 212 3.49 9.90 12.76
N GLY A 213 2.61 9.19 12.05
CA GLY A 213 2.27 9.43 10.66
C GLY A 213 2.92 8.48 9.66
N MET A 214 2.69 8.76 8.37
CA MET A 214 3.43 8.12 7.27
C MET A 214 4.74 8.89 7.01
N PRO A 215 5.74 8.28 6.35
CA PRO A 215 6.88 9.02 5.85
C PRO A 215 6.47 10.15 4.89
N GLU A 216 7.34 11.15 4.74
CA GLU A 216 7.13 12.22 3.76
C GLU A 216 7.29 11.72 2.32
N GLY A 217 6.66 12.44 1.38
CA GLY A 217 6.76 12.19 -0.06
C GLY A 217 5.40 12.04 -0.74
N ASP A 218 5.35 12.36 -2.05
CA ASP A 218 4.10 12.45 -2.81
C ASP A 218 3.30 11.15 -2.84
N PHE A 219 3.99 10.01 -2.82
CA PHE A 219 3.36 8.70 -2.73
C PHE A 219 2.52 8.54 -1.45
N TYR A 220 3.07 8.91 -0.29
CA TYR A 220 2.36 8.80 1.00
C TYR A 220 1.29 9.88 1.15
N GLN A 221 1.49 11.07 0.57
CA GLN A 221 0.45 12.10 0.50
C GLN A 221 -0.84 11.60 -0.16
N ALA A 222 -0.73 10.87 -1.27
CA ALA A 222 -1.89 10.27 -1.93
C ALA A 222 -2.60 9.24 -1.01
N LEU A 223 -1.85 8.50 -0.18
CA LEU A 223 -2.42 7.55 0.78
C LEU A 223 -3.16 8.23 1.94
N HIS A 224 -2.75 9.41 2.38
CA HIS A 224 -3.51 10.20 3.36
C HIS A 224 -4.92 10.52 2.85
N SER A 225 -5.03 11.07 1.64
CA SER A 225 -6.31 11.38 0.99
C SER A 225 -7.18 10.13 0.79
N GLN A 226 -6.58 9.01 0.37
CA GLN A 226 -7.31 7.74 0.22
C GLN A 226 -7.88 7.24 1.55
N LEU A 227 -7.08 7.26 2.63
CA LEU A 227 -7.53 6.85 3.95
C LEU A 227 -8.63 7.78 4.50
N LEU A 228 -8.48 9.09 4.37
CA LEU A 228 -9.49 10.07 4.77
C LEU A 228 -10.80 9.88 3.99
N SER A 229 -10.73 9.71 2.67
CA SER A 229 -11.90 9.44 1.83
C SER A 229 -12.61 8.15 2.23
N ARG A 230 -11.84 7.09 2.52
CA ARG A 230 -12.36 5.82 2.97
C ARG A 230 -13.07 5.94 4.32
N LEU A 231 -12.45 6.60 5.30
CA LEU A 231 -13.06 6.84 6.63
C LEU A 231 -14.40 7.55 6.52
N VAL A 232 -14.49 8.56 5.65
CA VAL A 232 -15.72 9.32 5.42
C VAL A 232 -16.78 8.46 4.73
N SER A 233 -16.41 7.62 3.75
CA SER A 233 -17.34 6.68 3.11
C SER A 233 -17.87 5.61 4.08
N GLU A 234 -17.07 5.22 5.08
CA GLU A 234 -17.45 4.29 6.15
C GLU A 234 -18.29 4.98 7.26
N GLY A 235 -18.58 6.29 7.12
CA GLY A 235 -19.30 7.07 8.13
C GLY A 235 -18.49 7.37 9.39
N ARG A 236 -17.16 7.19 9.37
CA ARG A 236 -16.22 7.42 10.48
C ARG A 236 -15.62 8.83 10.41
N THR A 237 -16.47 9.84 10.28
CA THR A 237 -16.02 11.25 10.13
C THR A 237 -15.28 11.75 11.37
N ASP A 238 -15.68 11.33 12.56
CA ASP A 238 -14.99 11.60 13.82
C ASP A 238 -13.52 11.14 13.77
N LEU A 239 -13.30 9.93 13.25
CA LEU A 239 -11.98 9.34 13.13
C LEU A 239 -11.17 9.97 12.00
N ALA A 240 -11.80 10.34 10.88
CA ALA A 240 -11.15 11.11 9.82
C ALA A 240 -10.61 12.45 10.36
N LEU A 241 -11.39 13.16 11.17
CA LEU A 241 -10.97 14.41 11.79
C LEU A 241 -9.88 14.20 12.86
N ARG A 242 -9.96 13.14 13.66
CA ARG A 242 -8.88 12.77 14.60
C ARG A 242 -7.58 12.47 13.86
N TYR A 243 -7.66 11.69 12.78
CA TYR A 243 -6.51 11.37 11.95
C TYR A 243 -5.92 12.63 11.32
N TYR A 244 -6.73 13.49 10.70
CA TYR A 244 -6.25 14.77 10.16
C TYR A 244 -5.51 15.60 11.21
N ARG A 245 -6.05 15.76 12.42
CA ARG A 245 -5.41 16.53 13.50
C ARG A 245 -4.06 15.93 13.97
N SER A 246 -3.81 14.65 13.69
CA SER A 246 -2.53 14.01 13.99
C SER A 246 -1.46 14.21 12.92
N LEU A 247 -1.83 14.75 11.76
CA LEU A 247 -0.90 14.97 10.65
C LEU A 247 -0.08 16.24 10.86
N ASP A 248 1.19 16.20 10.44
CA ASP A 248 2.05 17.38 10.44
C ASP A 248 1.50 18.46 9.52
N GLY A 249 1.43 19.69 10.04
CA GLY A 249 0.86 20.84 9.32
C GLY A 249 -0.68 20.88 9.28
N ALA A 250 -1.37 20.02 10.03
CA ALA A 250 -2.81 20.15 10.22
C ALA A 250 -3.15 21.42 11.03
N ASP A 251 -4.13 22.19 10.56
CA ASP A 251 -4.61 23.38 11.24
C ASP A 251 -6.02 23.12 11.80
N PRO A 252 -6.25 23.16 13.11
CA PRO A 252 -7.58 23.01 13.68
C PRO A 252 -8.57 24.09 13.22
N ALA A 253 -8.12 25.32 12.96
CA ALA A 253 -8.98 26.40 12.50
C ALA A 253 -9.54 26.09 11.09
N TYR A 254 -8.81 25.30 10.31
CA TYR A 254 -9.22 24.85 9.00
C TYR A 254 -10.54 24.06 8.99
N LEU A 255 -10.79 23.32 10.07
CA LEU A 255 -11.99 22.50 10.22
C LEU A 255 -13.24 23.34 10.53
N ALA A 256 -13.06 24.53 11.12
CA ALA A 256 -14.17 25.41 11.50
C ALA A 256 -14.57 26.40 10.40
N SER A 257 -13.87 26.40 9.26
CA SER A 257 -14.08 27.33 8.15
C SER A 257 -14.43 26.61 6.85
N LEU A 258 -15.29 27.22 6.03
CA LEU A 258 -15.60 26.77 4.67
C LEU A 258 -14.83 27.55 3.59
N ALA A 259 -14.03 28.55 3.98
CA ALA A 259 -13.28 29.36 3.04
C ALA A 259 -12.34 28.50 2.19
N MET A 260 -12.28 28.83 0.91
CA MET A 260 -11.25 28.37 -0.01
C MET A 260 -9.97 29.20 0.17
N THR A 261 -8.85 28.50 0.28
CA THR A 261 -7.47 28.93 0.54
C THR A 261 -6.54 27.84 -0.02
N ASP A 262 -5.24 28.13 -0.17
CA ASP A 262 -4.22 27.17 -0.60
C ASP A 262 -4.26 25.85 0.18
N ALA A 263 -4.28 25.94 1.51
CA ALA A 263 -4.34 24.77 2.39
C ALA A 263 -5.65 24.00 2.24
N SER A 264 -6.74 24.72 1.95
CA SER A 264 -8.08 24.16 1.92
C SER A 264 -8.47 23.47 0.62
N THR A 265 -7.78 23.78 -0.47
CA THR A 265 -8.02 23.22 -1.81
C THR A 265 -6.92 22.22 -2.17
N ASN A 266 -5.90 22.08 -1.32
CA ASN A 266 -4.85 21.10 -1.45
C ASN A 266 -5.42 19.66 -1.40
N ALA A 267 -5.17 18.88 -2.45
CA ALA A 267 -5.67 17.52 -2.58
C ALA A 267 -5.18 16.57 -1.47
N ARG A 268 -4.06 16.88 -0.80
CA ARG A 268 -3.40 16.04 0.23
C ARG A 268 -4.33 15.60 1.35
N TYR A 269 -5.27 16.46 1.77
CA TYR A 269 -6.13 16.20 2.93
C TYR A 269 -7.60 16.00 2.56
N THR A 270 -7.91 15.72 1.30
CA THR A 270 -9.30 15.52 0.87
C THR A 270 -9.91 14.27 1.53
N PRO A 271 -11.19 14.28 1.94
CA PRO A 271 -12.16 15.37 1.86
C PRO A 271 -12.21 16.28 3.10
N VAL A 272 -11.24 16.23 4.02
CA VAL A 272 -11.14 17.26 5.07
C VAL A 272 -10.80 18.60 4.42
N SER A 273 -9.93 18.57 3.40
CA SER A 273 -9.88 19.64 2.41
C SER A 273 -11.00 19.56 1.39
N TRP A 274 -11.31 20.69 0.73
CA TRP A 274 -12.27 20.73 -0.36
C TRP A 274 -11.86 19.74 -1.45
N GLN A 275 -12.70 18.72 -1.62
CA GLN A 275 -12.56 17.71 -2.65
C GLN A 275 -13.51 18.05 -3.79
N ARG A 276 -12.98 18.22 -4.99
CA ARG A 276 -13.76 18.14 -6.23
C ARG A 276 -14.10 16.68 -6.54
N TYR A 277 -15.29 16.44 -7.08
CA TYR A 277 -15.65 15.14 -7.61
C TYR A 277 -15.04 14.95 -9.00
N ASP A 278 -14.46 13.78 -9.23
CA ASP A 278 -13.93 13.36 -10.53
C ASP A 278 -14.86 12.28 -11.07
N ILE A 279 -15.93 12.72 -11.74
CA ILE A 279 -16.99 11.86 -12.29
C ILE A 279 -17.29 12.31 -13.72
N ALA A 280 -17.69 11.38 -14.57
CA ALA A 280 -18.04 11.69 -15.96
C ALA A 280 -19.16 12.74 -16.03
N GLY A 281 -19.03 13.69 -16.97
CA GLY A 281 -19.98 14.78 -17.15
C GLY A 281 -19.68 16.06 -16.38
N VAL A 282 -18.63 16.09 -15.56
CA VAL A 282 -18.12 17.32 -14.95
C VAL A 282 -16.60 17.34 -14.93
N ASP A 283 -16.02 18.45 -15.36
CA ASP A 283 -14.62 18.79 -15.09
C ASP A 283 -14.60 19.93 -14.07
N SER A 284 -13.67 19.91 -13.13
CA SER A 284 -13.61 20.91 -12.06
C SER A 284 -12.17 21.15 -11.63
N LEU A 285 -11.84 22.41 -11.34
CA LEU A 285 -10.52 22.83 -10.91
C LEU A 285 -10.63 24.00 -9.94
N PHE A 286 -9.80 23.99 -8.89
CA PHE A 286 -9.62 25.15 -8.03
C PHE A 286 -8.67 26.14 -8.71
N LEU A 287 -9.09 27.40 -8.81
CA LEU A 287 -8.33 28.50 -9.39
C LEU A 287 -8.15 29.61 -8.34
N VAL A 288 -7.18 30.48 -8.60
CA VAL A 288 -7.03 31.75 -7.92
C VAL A 288 -7.55 32.82 -8.88
N ALA A 289 -8.59 33.53 -8.47
CA ALA A 289 -9.19 34.63 -9.21
C ALA A 289 -8.26 35.85 -9.27
N ASP A 290 -8.58 36.82 -10.11
CA ASP A 290 -7.75 38.01 -10.35
C ASP A 290 -7.54 38.88 -9.09
N ASP A 291 -8.45 38.82 -8.14
CA ASP A 291 -8.38 39.50 -6.84
C ASP A 291 -7.55 38.74 -5.79
N GLY A 292 -7.09 37.52 -6.12
CA GLY A 292 -6.31 36.65 -5.25
C GLY A 292 -7.16 35.67 -4.42
N ASP A 293 -8.48 35.71 -4.55
CA ASP A 293 -9.37 34.78 -3.85
C ASP A 293 -9.43 33.42 -4.58
N TYR A 294 -9.72 32.35 -3.83
CA TYR A 294 -9.87 31.01 -4.40
C TYR A 294 -11.31 30.76 -4.83
N GLU A 295 -11.46 30.11 -5.99
CA GLU A 295 -12.73 29.70 -6.55
C GLU A 295 -12.67 28.29 -7.13
N LEU A 296 -13.81 27.63 -7.24
CA LEU A 296 -13.96 26.42 -8.03
C LEU A 296 -14.54 26.79 -9.40
N SER A 297 -13.81 26.47 -10.46
CA SER A 297 -14.33 26.50 -11.83
C SER A 297 -14.75 25.09 -12.25
N SER A 298 -15.94 24.97 -12.83
CA SER A 298 -16.53 23.71 -13.26
C SER A 298 -17.16 23.85 -14.64
N THR A 299 -16.97 22.83 -15.49
CA THR A 299 -17.64 22.70 -16.79
C THR A 299 -18.47 21.42 -16.78
N PHE A 300 -19.69 21.47 -17.31
CA PHE A 300 -20.64 20.37 -17.25
C PHE A 300 -21.08 19.92 -18.64
N GLU A 301 -21.27 18.61 -18.79
CA GLU A 301 -22.00 18.05 -19.92
C GLU A 301 -23.52 18.26 -19.74
N PRO A 302 -24.28 18.42 -20.85
CA PRO A 302 -25.74 18.49 -20.82
C PRO A 302 -26.38 17.32 -20.06
N GLY A 303 -27.34 17.63 -19.19
CA GLY A 303 -28.07 16.64 -18.42
C GLY A 303 -27.35 16.15 -17.15
N PHE A 304 -26.15 16.64 -16.83
CA PHE A 304 -25.38 16.21 -15.66
C PHE A 304 -26.15 16.40 -14.33
N PRO A 305 -26.36 15.34 -13.54
CA PRO A 305 -26.84 15.45 -12.17
C PRO A 305 -25.84 14.84 -11.18
N GLY A 306 -25.27 15.64 -10.28
CA GLY A 306 -24.31 15.07 -9.34
C GLY A 306 -23.67 16.05 -8.39
N PRO A 307 -22.93 15.52 -7.40
CA PRO A 307 -22.09 16.34 -6.55
C PRO A 307 -20.89 16.87 -7.34
N ILE A 308 -20.46 18.09 -7.02
CA ILE A 308 -19.38 18.81 -7.70
C ILE A 308 -18.18 18.95 -6.77
N MET A 309 -18.46 19.31 -5.51
CA MET A 309 -17.45 19.39 -4.46
C MET A 309 -18.01 19.02 -3.10
N ARG A 310 -17.13 18.56 -2.21
CA ARG A 310 -17.45 18.35 -0.80
C ARG A 310 -16.31 18.74 0.12
N LYS A 311 -16.64 18.99 1.39
CA LYS A 311 -15.68 19.13 2.48
C LYS A 311 -16.25 18.56 3.77
N VAL A 312 -15.39 17.94 4.58
CA VAL A 312 -15.67 17.56 5.96
C VAL A 312 -15.19 18.67 6.89
N ALA A 313 -16.10 19.18 7.71
CA ALA A 313 -15.87 20.25 8.65
C ALA A 313 -16.16 19.80 10.10
N ALA A 314 -15.71 20.60 11.05
CA ALA A 314 -15.97 20.49 12.48
C ALA A 314 -16.39 21.85 13.04
N ILE A 315 -17.51 22.36 12.53
CA ILE A 315 -18.15 23.59 12.95
C ILE A 315 -18.77 23.35 14.33
N ALA A 316 -18.53 24.29 15.25
CA ALA A 316 -19.05 24.20 16.60
C ALA A 316 -20.59 24.35 16.64
N PRO A 317 -21.27 23.87 17.70
CA PRO A 317 -22.69 24.11 17.87
C PRO A 317 -23.06 25.59 17.91
N GLY A 318 -24.17 25.93 17.26
CA GLY A 318 -24.66 27.30 17.19
C GLY A 318 -25.48 27.60 15.94
N SER A 319 -25.95 28.85 15.86
CA SER A 319 -26.66 29.37 14.69
C SER A 319 -25.69 30.05 13.72
N TYR A 320 -25.84 29.74 12.43
CA TYR A 320 -24.96 30.23 11.37
C TYR A 320 -25.77 30.69 10.16
N THR A 321 -25.17 31.60 9.39
CA THR A 321 -25.58 31.96 8.05
C THR A 321 -24.51 31.48 7.08
N PHE A 322 -24.88 30.60 6.16
CA PHE A 322 -24.06 30.17 5.03
C PHE A 322 -24.24 31.17 3.88
N SER A 323 -23.13 31.52 3.22
CA SER A 323 -23.15 32.31 1.99
C SER A 323 -22.10 31.82 1.00
N ALA A 324 -22.46 31.69 -0.27
CA ALA A 324 -21.54 31.46 -1.37
C ALA A 324 -22.05 32.19 -2.62
N GLN A 325 -21.16 32.90 -3.31
CA GLN A 325 -21.45 33.53 -4.59
C GLN A 325 -21.13 32.58 -5.75
N GLN A 326 -21.93 32.66 -6.80
CA GLN A 326 -21.76 31.86 -8.01
C GLN A 326 -21.97 32.69 -9.25
N ARG A 327 -21.32 32.24 -10.33
CA ARG A 327 -21.50 32.75 -11.68
C ARG A 327 -21.66 31.56 -12.61
N ALA A 328 -22.64 31.57 -13.50
CA ALA A 328 -22.84 30.51 -14.47
C ALA A 328 -23.09 31.07 -15.86
N ASP A 329 -22.52 30.44 -16.89
CA ASP A 329 -22.74 30.80 -18.29
C ASP A 329 -23.25 29.59 -19.06
N ASP A 330 -23.96 29.87 -20.16
CA ASP A 330 -24.43 28.84 -21.10
C ASP A 330 -25.18 27.68 -20.41
N PHE A 331 -25.98 27.99 -19.40
CA PHE A 331 -26.83 27.02 -18.70
C PHE A 331 -28.21 26.85 -19.35
N ALA A 332 -28.79 25.66 -19.21
CA ALA A 332 -30.16 25.39 -19.60
C ALA A 332 -31.16 25.98 -18.56
N PRO A 333 -32.37 26.41 -18.95
CA PRO A 333 -33.31 27.10 -18.05
C PRO A 333 -33.74 26.32 -16.79
N ASP A 334 -33.67 24.99 -16.81
CA ASP A 334 -34.01 24.11 -15.68
C ASP A 334 -32.79 23.68 -14.85
N SER A 335 -31.64 24.34 -15.06
CA SER A 335 -30.40 24.05 -14.32
C SER A 335 -30.43 24.64 -12.91
N GLU A 336 -29.95 23.87 -11.94
CA GLU A 336 -30.01 24.19 -10.51
C GLU A 336 -28.71 23.88 -9.80
N LEU A 337 -28.41 24.68 -8.79
CA LEU A 337 -27.36 24.41 -7.80
C LEU A 337 -28.00 24.13 -6.45
N ARG A 338 -27.54 23.07 -5.77
CA ARG A 338 -27.99 22.71 -4.42
C ARG A 338 -26.82 22.60 -3.46
N TRP A 339 -26.87 23.37 -2.38
CA TRP A 339 -25.98 23.20 -1.24
C TRP A 339 -26.63 22.37 -0.16
N GLN A 340 -25.86 21.45 0.42
CA GLN A 340 -26.29 20.61 1.52
C GLN A 340 -25.23 20.61 2.63
N ILE A 341 -25.67 20.75 3.88
CA ILE A 341 -24.86 20.50 5.07
C ILE A 341 -25.52 19.39 5.86
N GLU A 342 -24.84 18.26 5.98
CA GLU A 342 -25.25 17.12 6.80
C GLU A 342 -24.43 17.09 8.09
N CYS A 343 -25.12 17.07 9.22
CA CYS A 343 -24.55 16.88 10.55
C CYS A 343 -24.45 15.41 10.90
N ILE A 344 -23.31 14.99 11.44
CA ILE A 344 -23.01 13.61 11.82
C ILE A 344 -22.48 13.58 13.26
N GLY A 345 -23.06 12.70 14.08
CA GLY A 345 -22.62 12.43 15.44
C GLY A 345 -23.03 11.02 15.89
N GLY A 346 -22.05 10.17 16.17
CA GLY A 346 -22.29 8.73 16.35
C GLY A 346 -23.00 8.11 15.15
N GLU A 347 -24.13 7.44 15.38
CA GLU A 347 -24.97 6.88 14.30
C GLU A 347 -26.00 7.88 13.77
N ARG A 348 -26.15 9.05 14.41
CA ARG A 348 -27.14 10.06 14.00
C ARG A 348 -26.61 10.87 12.82
N LYS A 349 -27.48 11.04 11.82
CA LYS A 349 -27.26 11.91 10.66
C LYS A 349 -28.48 12.78 10.42
N GLU A 350 -28.27 14.06 10.15
CA GLU A 350 -29.35 15.00 9.90
C GLU A 350 -28.90 16.08 8.91
N THR A 351 -29.71 16.33 7.87
CA THR A 351 -29.46 17.46 6.97
C THR A 351 -29.97 18.74 7.63
N VAL A 352 -29.06 19.64 8.00
CA VAL A 352 -29.37 20.91 8.68
C VAL A 352 -29.49 22.08 7.71
N LEU A 353 -28.92 21.94 6.50
CA LEU A 353 -29.10 22.88 5.40
C LEU A 353 -29.32 22.09 4.12
N ASN A 354 -30.36 22.44 3.36
CA ASN A 354 -30.60 21.94 2.01
C ASN A 354 -31.23 23.05 1.18
N ARG A 355 -30.41 23.77 0.42
CA ARG A 355 -30.83 24.96 -0.33
C ARG A 355 -30.57 24.76 -1.81
N THR A 356 -31.64 24.73 -2.59
CA THR A 356 -31.60 24.73 -4.06
C THR A 356 -31.90 26.13 -4.58
N VAL A 357 -31.16 26.55 -5.60
CA VAL A 357 -31.39 27.78 -6.37
C VAL A 357 -31.33 27.45 -7.86
N ALA A 358 -32.13 28.16 -8.66
CA ALA A 358 -31.98 28.13 -10.11
C ALA A 358 -30.67 28.82 -10.50
N MET A 359 -30.01 28.33 -11.55
CA MET A 359 -28.83 28.99 -12.09
C MET A 359 -29.22 30.31 -12.76
N GLU A 360 -28.42 31.33 -12.52
CA GLU A 360 -28.47 32.63 -13.18
C GLU A 360 -27.05 33.05 -13.57
N ASN A 361 -26.89 34.12 -14.35
CA ASN A 361 -25.56 34.60 -14.73
C ASN A 361 -24.69 34.91 -13.51
N GLU A 362 -25.25 35.58 -12.50
CA GLU A 362 -24.66 35.80 -11.19
C GLU A 362 -25.73 35.61 -10.13
N PHE A 363 -25.44 34.79 -9.11
CA PHE A 363 -26.38 34.55 -8.03
C PHE A 363 -25.63 34.26 -6.73
N THR A 364 -26.35 34.32 -5.61
CA THR A 364 -25.81 34.03 -4.29
C THR A 364 -26.73 33.08 -3.56
N VAL A 365 -26.15 32.02 -3.02
CA VAL A 365 -26.83 31.12 -2.10
C VAL A 365 -26.58 31.63 -0.68
N GLN A 366 -27.62 32.15 -0.05
CA GLN A 366 -27.61 32.50 1.38
C GLN A 366 -28.69 31.71 2.12
N ALA A 367 -28.32 31.08 3.24
CA ALA A 367 -29.26 30.33 4.06
C ALA A 367 -28.80 30.25 5.52
N ASP A 368 -29.77 30.36 6.43
CA ASP A 368 -29.55 30.15 7.86
C ASP A 368 -29.70 28.66 8.21
N PHE A 369 -28.87 28.19 9.14
CA PHE A 369 -28.96 26.84 9.69
C PHE A 369 -28.46 26.80 11.13
N GLU A 370 -28.73 25.69 11.82
CA GLU A 370 -28.29 25.45 13.18
C GLU A 370 -27.44 24.18 13.22
N VAL A 371 -26.28 24.26 13.88
CA VAL A 371 -25.45 23.10 14.23
C VAL A 371 -25.85 22.67 15.65
N PRO A 372 -26.49 21.50 15.83
CA PRO A 372 -26.92 21.05 17.14
C PRO A 372 -25.75 20.52 17.98
N GLU A 373 -25.90 20.45 19.30
CA GLU A 373 -24.84 20.06 20.24
C GLU A 373 -24.28 18.64 20.02
N TRP A 374 -25.10 17.72 19.49
CA TRP A 374 -24.68 16.35 19.19
C TRP A 374 -23.87 16.22 17.90
N CYS A 375 -23.81 17.27 17.07
CA CYS A 375 -23.15 17.23 15.78
C CYS A 375 -21.64 17.40 15.94
N GLU A 376 -20.90 16.30 15.80
CA GLU A 376 -19.44 16.26 15.97
C GLU A 376 -18.70 16.70 14.70
N SER A 377 -19.34 16.54 13.54
CA SER A 377 -18.78 16.84 12.23
C SER A 377 -19.87 17.15 11.22
N GLN A 378 -19.50 17.87 10.15
CA GLN A 378 -20.41 18.15 9.05
C GLN A 378 -19.80 17.74 7.71
N ILE A 379 -20.64 17.27 6.79
CA ILE A 379 -20.29 17.13 5.38
C ILE A 379 -21.02 18.23 4.62
N VAL A 380 -20.25 19.14 4.04
CA VAL A 380 -20.76 20.20 3.17
C VAL A 380 -20.57 19.74 1.73
N THR A 381 -21.64 19.76 0.93
CA THR A 381 -21.61 19.31 -0.47
C THR A 381 -22.37 20.27 -1.37
N ALA A 382 -21.80 20.59 -2.53
CA ALA A 382 -22.51 21.27 -3.62
C ALA A 382 -22.88 20.27 -4.70
N PHE A 383 -24.11 20.32 -5.19
CA PHE A 383 -24.65 19.48 -6.26
C PHE A 383 -25.14 20.35 -7.41
N ALA A 384 -24.86 19.96 -8.64
CA ALA A 384 -25.47 20.55 -9.83
C ALA A 384 -26.48 19.58 -10.44
N ARG A 385 -27.52 20.17 -11.03
CA ARG A 385 -28.43 19.51 -11.96
C ARG A 385 -28.48 20.39 -13.20
N ILE A 386 -27.89 19.94 -14.30
CA ILE A 386 -27.82 20.67 -15.57
C ILE A 386 -28.92 20.15 -16.49
N GLY A 387 -29.63 21.05 -17.15
CA GLY A 387 -30.64 20.67 -18.14
C GLY A 387 -30.03 20.01 -19.39
N TYR A 388 -30.87 19.37 -20.20
CA TYR A 388 -30.44 18.58 -21.37
C TYR A 388 -30.14 19.41 -22.64
N GLU A 389 -30.24 20.74 -22.60
CA GLU A 389 -29.91 21.56 -23.76
C GLU A 389 -28.41 21.43 -24.10
N PRO A 390 -28.02 21.31 -25.39
CA PRO A 390 -26.63 21.14 -25.81
C PRO A 390 -25.86 22.46 -25.68
N ARG A 391 -25.56 22.82 -24.43
CA ARG A 391 -24.74 23.96 -24.05
C ARG A 391 -23.63 23.47 -23.13
N ASP A 392 -22.43 23.98 -23.33
CA ASP A 392 -21.29 23.70 -22.47
C ASP A 392 -21.38 24.61 -21.25
N THR A 393 -22.21 24.23 -20.28
CA THR A 393 -22.43 25.03 -19.08
C THR A 393 -21.14 25.15 -18.30
N SER A 394 -20.73 26.40 -18.01
CA SER A 394 -19.62 26.68 -17.10
C SER A 394 -20.15 27.36 -15.85
N MET A 395 -19.56 27.03 -14.70
CA MET A 395 -19.92 27.63 -13.43
C MET A 395 -18.67 27.90 -12.61
N THR A 396 -18.66 29.04 -11.93
CA THR A 396 -17.68 29.40 -10.93
C THR A 396 -18.37 29.51 -9.57
N ILE A 397 -17.76 28.93 -8.54
CA ILE A 397 -18.19 29.04 -7.14
C ILE A 397 -17.07 29.75 -6.37
N SER A 398 -17.34 30.95 -5.87
CA SER A 398 -16.42 31.69 -5.01
C SER A 398 -16.31 31.03 -3.63
N SER A 399 -15.26 31.40 -2.89
CA SER A 399 -14.99 30.94 -1.52
C SER A 399 -16.22 31.02 -0.59
N PRO A 400 -16.78 29.88 -0.11
CA PRO A 400 -17.92 29.89 0.78
C PRO A 400 -17.58 30.45 2.17
N SER A 401 -18.53 31.15 2.78
CA SER A 401 -18.36 31.76 4.10
C SER A 401 -19.43 31.32 5.10
N LEU A 402 -19.06 31.36 6.37
CA LEU A 402 -19.95 31.13 7.51
C LEU A 402 -19.87 32.33 8.45
N ALA A 403 -21.02 32.93 8.74
CA ALA A 403 -21.16 33.93 9.79
C ALA A 403 -21.94 33.34 10.96
N ARG A 404 -21.40 33.45 12.18
CA ARG A 404 -22.15 33.09 13.39
C ARG A 404 -23.19 34.17 13.69
N ARG A 405 -24.42 33.76 14.00
CA ARG A 405 -25.53 34.66 14.36
C ARG A 405 -25.56 34.96 15.86
#